data_AF-L5M6B4-F1
#
_entry.id   AF-L5M6B4-F1
#
_cell.length_a   1.000
_cell.length_b   1.000
_cell.length_c   1.000
_cell.angle_alpha   90.00
_cell.angle_beta   90.00
_cell.angle_gamma   90.00
#
_symmetry.space_group_name_H-M   'P 1'
#
loop_
_entity.id
_entity.type
_entity.pdbx_description
1 polymer ?
#
loop_
_entity_poly.entity_id
_entity_poly.type
_entity_poly.pdbx_seq_one_letter_code
_entity_poly.pdbx_strand_id
1 'polypeptide(L)'
;SLVTELLGQGQAAVLIRDVQASDDGQYSCFFREGEFYEEASLELKVADWRQEKFPAWSVTLDPGSVDSSLVVSHERRRVTLKETCEDSGGSGSVLGLEGITAGRCHWEVEVPNGDGSEWVLGVCREDVKRTGWYTESPEKGFWVVGQFEAGFCPCTKDPTSLPLRQLPRRVGVFLDYSEGDVSFYDMTEGSHIFSFPRASFSGTLFPYFRLKSGVESLTICPMAGAPEGLPVPLNNSPSCEEPLSYGAESPLLPCNAEAVPRHCP
;
A
#
# COMPACT_ATOMS: atom_id res chain seq x y z
N SER A 1 2.52 -25.07 -1.68
CA SER A 1 2.51 -26.43 -2.25
C SER A 1 3.86 -27.07 -1.99
N LEU A 2 3.90 -28.32 -1.53
CA LEU A 2 5.17 -29.00 -1.27
C LEU A 2 5.75 -29.54 -2.59
N VAL A 3 7.03 -29.30 -2.85
CA VAL A 3 7.74 -29.91 -3.98
C VAL A 3 8.31 -31.23 -3.51
N THR A 4 7.74 -32.33 -4.01
CA THR A 4 8.04 -33.69 -3.54
C THR A 4 9.22 -34.34 -4.25
N GLU A 5 9.74 -33.73 -5.33
CA GLU A 5 10.81 -34.29 -6.17
C GLU A 5 12.13 -34.51 -5.41
N LEU A 6 12.34 -33.81 -4.29
CA LEU A 6 13.57 -33.88 -3.50
C LEU A 6 13.43 -34.71 -2.21
N LEU A 7 12.24 -35.23 -1.90
CA LEU A 7 11.99 -35.95 -0.64
C LEU A 7 12.87 -37.20 -0.51
N GLY A 8 13.11 -37.92 -1.61
CA GLY A 8 14.00 -39.08 -1.66
C GLY A 8 15.47 -38.77 -1.37
N GLN A 9 15.86 -37.49 -1.36
CA GLN A 9 17.20 -37.00 -1.03
C GLN A 9 17.27 -36.41 0.40
N GLY A 10 16.18 -36.54 1.17
CA GLY A 10 16.07 -35.95 2.51
C GLY A 10 15.83 -34.44 2.49
N GLN A 11 15.37 -33.88 1.38
CA GLN A 11 15.08 -32.46 1.22
C GLN A 11 13.59 -32.26 0.98
N ALA A 12 12.97 -31.35 1.72
CA ALA A 12 11.62 -30.89 1.46
C ALA A 12 11.68 -29.42 1.10
N ALA A 13 11.13 -29.06 -0.05
CA ALA A 13 11.01 -27.66 -0.47
C ALA A 13 9.55 -27.22 -0.35
N VAL A 14 9.34 -26.15 0.41
CA VAL A 14 8.05 -25.47 0.50
C VAL A 14 8.00 -24.42 -0.60
N LEU A 15 7.12 -24.61 -1.58
CA LEU A 15 6.82 -23.57 -2.57
C LEU A 15 5.67 -22.71 -2.06
N ILE A 16 6.00 -21.52 -1.59
CA ILE A 16 5.04 -20.47 -1.26
C ILE A 16 4.85 -19.62 -2.51
N ARG A 17 3.60 -19.48 -2.96
CA ARG A 17 3.24 -18.67 -4.13
C ARG A 17 2.48 -17.46 -3.64
N ASP A 18 2.62 -16.35 -4.38
CA ASP A 18 1.88 -15.11 -4.10
C ASP A 18 2.10 -14.58 -2.66
N VAL A 19 3.36 -14.68 -2.18
CA VAL A 19 3.77 -14.31 -0.81
C VAL A 19 3.26 -12.91 -0.43
N GLN A 20 2.55 -12.83 0.69
CA GLN A 20 2.04 -11.59 1.30
C GLN A 20 2.78 -11.31 2.61
N ALA A 21 2.69 -10.06 3.10
CA ALA A 21 3.28 -9.71 4.40
C ALA A 21 2.67 -10.53 5.56
N SER A 22 1.40 -10.93 5.43
CA SER A 22 0.71 -11.80 6.39
C SER A 22 1.19 -13.26 6.39
N ASP A 23 2.01 -13.66 5.41
CA ASP A 23 2.69 -14.96 5.43
C ASP A 23 3.92 -14.95 6.37
N ASP A 24 4.32 -13.80 6.95
CA ASP A 24 5.38 -13.80 7.97
C ASP A 24 4.97 -14.64 9.17
N GLY A 25 5.85 -15.56 9.57
CA GLY A 25 5.64 -16.37 10.75
C GLY A 25 6.28 -17.74 10.70
N GLN A 26 5.87 -18.57 11.64
CA GLN A 26 6.40 -19.91 11.81
C GLN A 26 5.54 -20.92 11.05
N TYR A 27 6.15 -21.64 10.13
CA TYR A 27 5.56 -22.77 9.42
C TYR A 27 6.13 -24.06 9.98
N SER A 28 5.25 -24.98 10.34
CA SER A 28 5.63 -26.34 10.72
C SER A 28 5.27 -27.31 9.61
N CYS A 29 6.27 -28.02 9.11
CA CYS A 29 6.08 -29.16 8.23
C CYS A 29 6.16 -30.43 9.06
N PHE A 30 5.13 -31.27 8.95
CA PHE A 30 5.03 -32.51 9.69
C PHE A 30 5.39 -33.68 8.80
N PHE A 31 6.38 -34.45 9.25
CA PHE A 31 6.82 -35.66 8.60
C PHE A 31 6.23 -36.90 9.28
N ARG A 32 5.69 -37.88 8.55
CA ARG A 32 5.09 -39.10 9.12
C ARG A 32 5.26 -40.33 8.21
N GLU A 33 6.02 -41.31 8.69
CA GLU A 33 6.16 -42.63 8.07
C GLU A 33 5.82 -43.73 9.08
N GLY A 34 4.63 -44.33 8.95
CA GLY A 34 4.13 -45.27 9.94
C GLY A 34 3.92 -44.60 11.30
N GLU A 35 4.63 -45.08 12.32
CA GLU A 35 4.63 -44.54 13.70
C GLU A 35 5.69 -43.45 13.91
N PHE A 36 6.61 -43.27 12.95
CA PHE A 36 7.64 -42.24 13.06
C PHE A 36 7.07 -40.88 12.66
N TYR A 37 7.35 -39.87 13.48
CA TYR A 37 6.90 -38.51 13.29
C TYR A 37 8.04 -37.55 13.59
N GLU A 38 8.23 -36.57 12.70
CA GLU A 38 9.20 -35.49 12.86
C GLU A 38 8.56 -34.15 12.49
N GLU A 39 9.02 -33.07 13.11
CA GLU A 39 8.57 -31.71 12.82
C GLU A 39 9.78 -30.89 12.38
N ALA A 40 9.69 -30.29 11.19
CA ALA A 40 10.62 -29.24 10.78
C ALA A 40 9.89 -27.90 10.84
N SER A 41 10.41 -26.98 11.64
CA SER A 41 9.94 -25.60 11.66
C SER A 41 10.79 -24.74 10.73
N LEU A 42 10.11 -23.88 9.98
CA LEU A 42 10.68 -22.83 9.16
C LEU A 42 10.12 -21.52 9.67
N GLU A 43 10.98 -20.58 10.02
CA GLU A 43 10.58 -19.19 10.21
C GLU A 43 10.64 -18.51 8.82
N LEU A 44 9.49 -18.14 8.28
CA LEU A 44 9.42 -17.29 7.10
C LEU A 44 9.40 -15.85 7.57
N LYS A 45 10.47 -15.12 7.29
CA LYS A 45 10.49 -13.67 7.43
C LYS A 45 10.15 -13.05 6.09
N VAL A 46 8.95 -12.49 5.99
CA VAL A 46 8.58 -11.69 4.82
C VAL A 46 8.96 -10.26 5.16
N ALA A 47 10.12 -9.83 4.66
CA ALA A 47 10.48 -8.43 4.75
C ALA A 47 9.31 -7.60 4.19
N ASP A 48 8.80 -6.65 4.99
CA ASP A 48 7.84 -5.68 4.49
C ASP A 48 8.59 -4.73 3.55
N TRP A 49 8.81 -5.22 2.32
CA TRP A 49 9.57 -4.53 1.29
C TRP A 49 9.01 -3.14 1.02
N ARG A 50 7.73 -2.93 1.36
CA ARG A 50 7.02 -1.67 1.27
C ARG A 50 7.67 -0.63 2.16
N GLN A 51 7.90 -0.93 3.44
CA GLN A 51 8.54 -0.01 4.38
C GLN A 51 10.04 0.15 4.11
N GLU A 52 10.72 -0.91 3.68
CA GLU A 52 12.16 -0.84 3.38
C GLU A 52 12.48 -0.06 2.11
N LYS A 53 11.66 -0.21 1.06
CA LYS A 53 11.94 0.40 -0.25
C LYS A 53 11.26 1.75 -0.43
N PHE A 54 10.11 1.95 0.21
CA PHE A 54 9.36 3.20 0.11
C PHE A 54 9.44 3.90 1.46
N PRO A 55 10.28 4.94 1.62
CA PRO A 55 10.27 5.73 2.85
C PRO A 55 8.90 6.37 3.08
N ALA A 56 8.54 6.55 4.34
CA ALA A 56 7.28 7.18 4.69
C ALA A 56 7.27 8.67 4.30
N TRP A 57 6.18 9.13 3.70
CA TRP A 57 5.93 10.52 3.35
C TRP A 57 4.91 11.12 4.31
N SER A 58 5.28 12.23 4.97
CA SER A 58 4.38 12.91 5.89
C SER A 58 3.42 13.80 5.11
N VAL A 59 2.22 13.32 4.82
CA VAL A 59 1.21 14.14 4.13
C VAL A 59 0.61 15.15 5.11
N THR A 60 0.68 16.42 4.73
CA THR A 60 -0.04 17.53 5.36
C THR A 60 -1.00 18.12 4.33
N LEU A 61 -2.28 18.27 4.65
CA LEU A 61 -3.28 18.84 3.74
C LEU A 61 -3.05 20.34 3.54
N ASP A 62 -3.16 20.83 2.30
CA ASP A 62 -3.05 22.25 1.96
C ASP A 62 -4.40 22.97 2.11
N PRO A 63 -4.57 23.86 3.12
CA PRO A 63 -5.78 24.64 3.29
C PRO A 63 -6.13 25.54 2.08
N GLY A 64 -5.13 25.95 1.30
CA GLY A 64 -5.31 26.78 0.10
C GLY A 64 -5.94 26.02 -1.08
N SER A 65 -5.87 24.68 -1.06
CA SER A 65 -6.38 23.81 -2.12
C SER A 65 -7.79 23.26 -1.85
N VAL A 66 -8.32 23.47 -0.64
CA VAL A 66 -9.53 22.83 -0.10
C VAL A 66 -10.77 23.35 -0.82
N ASP A 67 -11.58 22.42 -1.32
CA ASP A 67 -12.91 22.75 -1.85
C ASP A 67 -13.84 23.31 -0.77
N SER A 68 -14.73 24.22 -1.18
CA SER A 68 -15.70 24.86 -0.30
C SER A 68 -16.61 23.89 0.49
N SER A 69 -16.81 22.66 -0.01
CA SER A 69 -17.62 21.64 0.66
C SER A 69 -16.89 20.87 1.76
N LEU A 70 -15.58 21.07 1.91
CA LEU A 70 -14.73 20.35 2.84
C LEU A 70 -14.26 21.20 4.02
N VAL A 71 -13.91 20.51 5.11
CA VAL A 71 -13.20 21.07 6.26
C VAL A 71 -11.96 20.24 6.52
N VAL A 72 -10.83 20.91 6.75
CA VAL A 72 -9.57 20.29 7.15
C VAL A 72 -9.38 20.50 8.65
N SER A 73 -8.95 19.45 9.35
CA SER A 73 -8.65 19.53 10.79
C SER A 73 -7.49 20.46 11.09
N HIS A 74 -7.36 20.88 12.35
CA HIS A 74 -6.30 21.79 12.79
C HIS A 74 -4.90 21.22 12.50
N GLU A 75 -4.70 19.92 12.75
CA GLU A 75 -3.47 19.18 12.48
C GLU A 75 -3.23 18.89 10.98
N ARG A 76 -4.16 19.29 10.11
CA ARG A 76 -4.08 19.13 8.64
C ARG A 76 -3.87 17.70 8.19
N ARG A 77 -4.45 16.74 8.90
CA ARG A 77 -4.38 15.30 8.57
C ARG A 77 -5.74 14.66 8.35
N ARG A 78 -6.83 15.34 8.72
CA ARG A 78 -8.18 14.86 8.51
C ARG A 78 -8.95 15.83 7.62
N VAL A 79 -9.70 15.27 6.69
CA VAL A 79 -10.66 15.99 5.85
C VAL A 79 -12.06 15.42 6.07
N THR A 80 -13.03 16.31 6.26
CA THR A 80 -14.44 15.97 6.48
C THR A 80 -15.34 16.75 5.53
N LEU A 81 -16.50 16.17 5.20
CA LEU A 81 -17.54 16.86 4.44
C LEU A 81 -18.32 17.80 5.37
N LYS A 82 -18.72 18.98 4.88
CA LYS A 82 -19.64 19.87 5.62
C LYS A 82 -21.06 19.32 5.61
N GLU A 83 -21.68 19.24 6.78
CA GLU A 83 -23.05 18.73 6.97
C GLU A 83 -24.13 19.45 6.13
N THR A 84 -23.90 20.70 5.74
CA THR A 84 -24.86 21.56 5.03
C THR A 84 -24.72 21.56 3.50
N CYS A 85 -23.82 20.76 2.93
CA CYS A 85 -23.55 20.74 1.50
C CYS A 85 -24.42 19.72 0.75
N GLU A 86 -25.74 19.86 0.84
CA GLU A 86 -26.61 19.32 -0.21
C GLU A 86 -26.42 20.22 -1.44
N ASP A 87 -25.66 19.72 -2.43
CA ASP A 87 -25.54 20.29 -3.77
C ASP A 87 -24.59 21.50 -3.95
N SER A 88 -23.41 21.47 -3.32
CA SER A 88 -22.43 22.57 -3.44
C SER A 88 -21.80 22.76 -4.84
N GLY A 89 -22.07 21.90 -5.83
CA GLY A 89 -21.44 21.97 -7.17
C GLY A 89 -19.90 21.93 -7.18
N GLY A 90 -19.30 21.78 -6.00
CA GLY A 90 -17.87 21.73 -5.76
C GLY A 90 -17.31 20.36 -6.07
N SER A 91 -16.00 20.32 -6.26
CA SER A 91 -15.27 19.09 -6.52
C SER A 91 -15.21 18.16 -5.32
N GLY A 92 -15.34 18.71 -4.10
CA GLY A 92 -15.09 17.99 -2.85
C GLY A 92 -13.65 17.49 -2.71
N SER A 93 -12.66 18.18 -3.32
CA SER A 93 -11.26 17.74 -3.34
C SER A 93 -10.32 18.61 -2.50
N VAL A 94 -9.20 18.02 -2.06
CA VAL A 94 -8.09 18.70 -1.37
C VAL A 94 -6.76 18.01 -1.76
N LEU A 95 -5.67 18.79 -1.80
CA LEU A 95 -4.33 18.30 -2.05
C LEU A 95 -3.48 18.21 -0.78
N GLY A 96 -2.44 17.39 -0.83
CA GLY A 96 -1.27 17.54 0.02
C GLY A 96 -0.54 18.85 -0.27
N LEU A 97 0.07 19.42 0.76
CA LEU A 97 0.85 20.65 0.69
C LEU A 97 2.19 20.47 -0.01
N GLU A 98 2.84 19.34 0.25
CA GLU A 98 4.13 19.01 -0.34
C GLU A 98 3.95 18.16 -1.59
N GLY A 99 4.57 18.61 -2.67
CA GLY A 99 4.60 17.92 -3.94
C GLY A 99 5.79 16.96 -4.06
N ILE A 100 5.61 15.90 -4.82
CA ILE A 100 6.56 14.81 -5.03
C ILE A 100 7.06 14.89 -6.47
N THR A 101 8.37 15.01 -6.63
CA THR A 101 9.03 15.18 -7.94
C THR A 101 10.06 14.11 -8.26
N ALA A 102 10.40 13.25 -7.28
CA ALA A 102 11.39 12.19 -7.45
C ALA A 102 11.28 11.15 -6.32
N GLY A 103 11.96 10.02 -6.53
CA GLY A 103 12.15 9.00 -5.52
C GLY A 103 10.95 8.07 -5.33
N ARG A 104 11.00 7.33 -4.24
CA ARG A 104 9.96 6.41 -3.81
C ARG A 104 9.39 6.89 -2.49
N CYS A 105 8.10 6.75 -2.29
CA CYS A 105 7.49 7.08 -1.01
C CYS A 105 6.14 6.39 -0.80
N HIS A 106 5.69 6.35 0.45
CA HIS A 106 4.34 5.89 0.77
C HIS A 106 3.70 6.67 1.91
N TRP A 107 2.37 6.64 1.97
CA TRP A 107 1.59 7.09 3.12
C TRP A 107 0.34 6.24 3.28
N GLU A 108 -0.23 6.24 4.47
CA GLU A 108 -1.42 5.47 4.80
C GLU A 108 -2.59 6.40 5.12
N VAL A 109 -3.79 5.95 4.75
CA VAL A 109 -5.04 6.68 4.95
C VAL A 109 -6.05 5.74 5.59
N GLU A 110 -6.57 6.13 6.74
CA GLU A 110 -7.77 5.53 7.33
C GLU A 110 -8.99 5.99 6.55
N VAL A 111 -9.74 5.00 6.07
CA VAL A 111 -10.92 5.17 5.22
C VAL A 111 -12.17 4.70 5.98
N PRO A 112 -13.34 5.30 5.72
CA PRO A 112 -14.57 4.93 6.40
C PRO A 112 -15.07 3.57 5.94
N ASN A 113 -15.70 2.83 6.86
CA ASN A 113 -16.28 1.50 6.61
C ASN A 113 -17.81 1.52 6.41
N GLY A 114 -18.37 2.65 5.95
CA GLY A 114 -19.82 2.85 5.82
C GLY A 114 -20.37 2.57 4.42
N ASP A 115 -21.51 1.89 4.35
CA ASP A 115 -22.31 1.77 3.13
C ASP A 115 -22.73 3.15 2.61
N GLY A 116 -22.65 3.36 1.30
CA GLY A 116 -23.03 4.63 0.66
C GLY A 116 -21.97 5.74 0.77
N SER A 117 -20.76 5.43 1.25
CA SER A 117 -19.65 6.37 1.27
C SER A 117 -19.01 6.52 -0.11
N GLU A 118 -18.87 7.76 -0.61
CA GLU A 118 -18.15 8.09 -1.84
C GLU A 118 -16.89 8.90 -1.52
N TRP A 119 -15.73 8.27 -1.74
CA TRP A 119 -14.42 8.89 -1.55
C TRP A 119 -13.40 8.37 -2.54
N VAL A 120 -12.38 9.18 -2.82
CA VAL A 120 -11.26 8.86 -3.69
C VAL A 120 -9.96 9.34 -3.06
N LEU A 121 -8.88 8.56 -3.21
CA LEU A 121 -7.53 8.91 -2.77
C LEU A 121 -6.46 8.42 -3.76
N GLY A 122 -5.31 9.08 -3.74
CA GLY A 122 -4.14 8.69 -4.54
C GLY A 122 -3.26 9.89 -4.83
N VAL A 123 -2.83 10.03 -6.09
CA VAL A 123 -2.04 11.19 -6.55
C VAL A 123 -2.64 11.86 -7.78
N CYS A 124 -2.39 13.15 -7.92
CA CYS A 124 -2.67 13.88 -9.16
C CYS A 124 -1.49 14.78 -9.56
N ARG A 125 -1.41 15.15 -10.85
CA ARG A 125 -0.46 16.15 -11.33
C ARG A 125 -0.82 17.55 -10.86
N GLU A 126 0.16 18.44 -10.82
CA GLU A 126 -0.04 19.85 -10.47
C GLU A 126 -0.98 20.61 -11.41
N ASP A 127 -1.04 20.20 -12.68
CA ASP A 127 -1.74 20.89 -13.76
C ASP A 127 -3.18 20.39 -13.99
N VAL A 128 -3.67 19.49 -13.12
CA VAL A 128 -5.02 18.95 -13.26
C VAL A 128 -6.10 19.98 -12.93
N LYS A 129 -7.20 19.93 -13.69
CA LYS A 129 -8.40 20.72 -13.38
C LYS A 129 -9.14 20.07 -12.21
N ARG A 130 -9.31 20.82 -11.12
CA ARG A 130 -10.05 20.38 -9.92
C ARG A 130 -11.32 21.19 -9.62
N THR A 131 -11.79 22.01 -10.55
CA THR A 131 -12.98 22.84 -10.35
C THR A 131 -14.12 22.44 -11.28
N GLY A 132 -15.36 22.49 -10.78
CA GLY A 132 -16.54 22.01 -11.49
C GLY A 132 -16.48 20.51 -11.78
N TRP A 133 -17.16 20.09 -12.85
CA TRP A 133 -17.14 18.68 -13.29
C TRP A 133 -15.84 18.33 -14.03
N TYR A 134 -15.15 17.30 -13.56
CA TYR A 134 -13.98 16.70 -14.20
C TYR A 134 -13.96 15.18 -13.99
N THR A 135 -13.15 14.50 -14.80
CA THR A 135 -12.98 13.05 -14.76
C THR A 135 -11.61 12.73 -14.20
N GLU A 136 -11.58 11.83 -13.22
CA GLU A 136 -10.35 11.28 -12.65
C GLU A 136 -9.92 10.09 -13.47
N SER A 137 -8.80 10.21 -14.18
CA SER A 137 -8.16 9.10 -14.88
C SER A 137 -6.69 9.39 -15.13
N PRO A 138 -5.85 8.37 -15.41
CA PRO A 138 -4.43 8.59 -15.72
C PRO A 138 -4.20 9.53 -16.91
N GLU A 139 -5.08 9.49 -17.92
CA GLU A 139 -5.02 10.38 -19.09
C GLU A 139 -5.29 11.85 -18.73
N LYS A 140 -5.96 12.08 -17.60
CA LYS A 140 -6.22 13.41 -17.02
C LYS A 140 -5.26 13.77 -15.90
N GLY A 141 -4.26 12.94 -15.62
CA GLY A 141 -3.23 13.18 -14.61
C GLY A 141 -3.63 12.74 -13.20
N PHE A 142 -4.55 11.78 -13.06
CA PHE A 142 -4.96 11.22 -11.77
C PHE A 142 -4.67 9.72 -11.71
N TRP A 143 -4.03 9.27 -10.63
CA TRP A 143 -3.83 7.86 -10.31
C TRP A 143 -4.44 7.61 -8.94
N VAL A 144 -5.72 7.25 -8.92
CA VAL A 144 -6.55 7.25 -7.72
C VAL A 144 -7.49 6.05 -7.68
N VAL A 145 -7.77 5.56 -6.48
CA VAL A 145 -8.76 4.52 -6.19
C VAL A 145 -9.83 5.09 -5.26
N GLY A 146 -11.00 4.49 -5.25
CA GLY A 146 -12.05 4.97 -4.36
C GLY A 146 -13.18 3.98 -4.16
N GLN A 147 -13.98 4.28 -3.14
CA GLN A 147 -15.28 3.67 -2.91
C GLN A 147 -16.35 4.52 -3.61
N PHE A 148 -17.22 3.84 -4.35
CA PHE A 148 -18.41 4.42 -4.96
C PHE A 148 -19.64 3.59 -4.57
N GLU A 149 -20.84 4.08 -4.91
CA GLU A 149 -22.08 3.34 -4.70
C GLU A 149 -22.06 1.95 -5.37
N ALA A 150 -21.43 1.85 -6.55
CA ALA A 150 -21.27 0.61 -7.30
C ALA A 150 -20.13 -0.31 -6.81
N GLY A 151 -19.39 0.11 -5.77
CA GLY A 151 -18.27 -0.64 -5.20
C GLY A 151 -16.93 0.09 -5.29
N PHE A 152 -15.89 -0.61 -4.83
CA PHE A 152 -14.52 -0.11 -4.82
C PHE A 152 -13.88 -0.27 -6.20
N CYS A 153 -13.33 0.79 -6.78
CA CYS A 153 -12.67 0.70 -8.09
C CYS A 153 -11.50 1.67 -8.28
N PRO A 154 -10.53 1.34 -9.15
CA PRO A 154 -9.57 2.29 -9.67
C PRO A 154 -10.24 3.22 -10.69
N CYS A 155 -9.96 4.52 -10.59
CA CYS A 155 -10.44 5.50 -11.54
C CYS A 155 -9.63 5.42 -12.84
N THR A 156 -10.20 4.72 -13.81
CA THR A 156 -9.64 4.53 -15.17
C THR A 156 -10.68 4.95 -16.21
N LYS A 157 -10.31 4.90 -17.49
CA LYS A 157 -11.26 5.21 -18.57
C LYS A 157 -12.50 4.30 -18.56
N ASP A 158 -12.32 3.03 -18.20
CA ASP A 158 -13.37 2.01 -18.11
C ASP A 158 -13.35 1.36 -16.72
N PRO A 159 -13.90 2.05 -15.69
CA PRO A 159 -13.80 1.61 -14.30
C PRO A 159 -14.44 0.24 -14.10
N THR A 160 -13.69 -0.68 -13.50
CA THR A 160 -14.18 -2.01 -13.13
C THR A 160 -14.08 -2.17 -11.62
N SER A 161 -15.20 -2.57 -10.99
CA SER A 161 -15.23 -2.84 -9.55
C SER A 161 -14.30 -3.99 -9.20
N LEU A 162 -13.49 -3.82 -8.16
CA LEU A 162 -12.57 -4.84 -7.68
C LEU A 162 -13.30 -5.82 -6.77
N PRO A 163 -13.15 -7.14 -6.98
CA PRO A 163 -13.75 -8.15 -6.13
C PRO A 163 -12.97 -8.26 -4.80
N LEU A 164 -13.16 -7.30 -3.91
CA LEU A 164 -12.55 -7.31 -2.59
C LEU A 164 -13.30 -8.28 -1.67
N ARG A 165 -12.56 -9.13 -0.95
CA ARG A 165 -13.16 -10.04 0.06
C ARG A 165 -13.76 -9.26 1.23
N GLN A 166 -13.08 -8.19 1.63
CA GLN A 166 -13.48 -7.24 2.66
C GLN A 166 -13.05 -5.83 2.23
N LEU A 167 -13.79 -4.81 2.64
CA LEU A 167 -13.41 -3.43 2.39
C LEU A 167 -12.22 -3.03 3.29
N PRO A 168 -11.16 -2.41 2.72
CA PRO A 168 -10.01 -2.00 3.50
C PRO A 168 -10.42 -0.92 4.49
N ARG A 169 -9.93 -1.00 5.74
CA ARG A 169 -10.04 0.09 6.74
C ARG A 169 -8.92 1.10 6.59
N ARG A 170 -7.80 0.66 6.02
CA ARG A 170 -6.62 1.45 5.80
C ARG A 170 -6.04 1.15 4.44
N VAL A 171 -5.85 2.19 3.64
CA VAL A 171 -5.26 2.10 2.31
C VAL A 171 -3.89 2.75 2.31
N GLY A 172 -2.88 2.00 1.90
CA GLY A 172 -1.53 2.49 1.66
C GLY A 172 -1.39 2.93 0.20
N VAL A 173 -0.83 4.12 -0.02
CA VAL A 173 -0.50 4.64 -1.35
C VAL A 173 1.00 4.59 -1.51
N PHE A 174 1.47 3.91 -2.56
CA PHE A 174 2.88 3.72 -2.87
C PHE A 174 3.19 4.33 -4.22
N LEU A 175 4.21 5.19 -4.26
CA LEU A 175 4.66 5.87 -5.46
C LEU A 175 6.14 5.56 -5.71
N ASP A 176 6.45 5.07 -6.89
CA ASP A 176 7.81 5.10 -7.46
C ASP A 176 7.80 6.07 -8.63
N TYR A 177 8.30 7.28 -8.38
CA TYR A 177 8.28 8.34 -9.39
C TYR A 177 9.13 7.98 -10.62
N SER A 178 10.27 7.31 -10.40
CA SER A 178 11.23 7.04 -11.48
C SER A 178 10.75 5.92 -12.40
N GLU A 179 10.12 4.90 -11.81
CA GLU A 179 9.56 3.77 -12.56
C GLU A 179 8.13 4.02 -13.08
N GLY A 180 7.53 5.15 -12.70
CA GLY A 180 6.19 5.50 -13.15
C GLY A 180 5.08 4.71 -12.46
N ASP A 181 5.34 4.18 -11.26
CA ASP A 181 4.45 3.23 -10.57
C ASP A 181 3.63 3.92 -9.48
N VAL A 182 2.32 3.68 -9.49
CA VAL A 182 1.42 4.03 -8.39
C VAL A 182 0.62 2.78 -8.02
N SER A 183 0.77 2.36 -6.77
CA SER A 183 0.21 1.11 -6.25
C SER A 183 -0.53 1.34 -4.94
N PHE A 184 -1.57 0.55 -4.72
CA PHE A 184 -2.47 0.63 -3.57
C PHE A 184 -2.52 -0.70 -2.85
N TYR A 185 -2.49 -0.66 -1.53
CA TYR A 185 -2.48 -1.84 -0.66
C TYR A 185 -3.50 -1.70 0.46
N ASP A 186 -4.12 -2.81 0.80
CA ASP A 186 -4.93 -2.92 2.02
C ASP A 186 -3.95 -3.14 3.17
N MET A 187 -3.77 -2.11 3.99
CA MET A 187 -2.87 -2.16 5.15
C MET A 187 -3.52 -2.83 6.36
N THR A 188 -4.80 -3.20 6.25
CA THR A 188 -5.52 -3.98 7.27
C THR A 188 -5.14 -5.46 7.15
N GLU A 189 -5.21 -6.01 5.94
CA GLU A 189 -4.93 -7.42 5.65
C GLU A 189 -3.53 -7.66 5.05
N GLY A 190 -2.79 -6.59 4.73
CA GLY A 190 -1.46 -6.66 4.12
C GLY A 190 -1.46 -7.01 2.63
N SER A 191 -2.61 -6.97 1.95
CA SER A 191 -2.79 -7.45 0.58
C SER A 191 -2.70 -6.35 -0.48
N HIS A 192 -2.40 -6.73 -1.72
CA HIS A 192 -2.42 -5.81 -2.87
C HIS A 192 -3.86 -5.50 -3.30
N ILE A 193 -4.15 -4.23 -3.54
CA ILE A 193 -5.44 -3.79 -4.08
C ILE A 193 -5.33 -3.60 -5.59
N PHE A 194 -4.43 -2.71 -6.03
CA PHE A 194 -4.32 -2.33 -7.44
C PHE A 194 -3.00 -1.63 -7.73
N SER A 195 -2.49 -1.79 -8.96
CA SER A 195 -1.37 -1.01 -9.49
C SER A 195 -1.76 -0.45 -10.85
N PHE A 196 -1.54 0.84 -11.05
CA PHE A 196 -1.75 1.44 -12.36
C PHE A 196 -0.69 0.96 -13.36
N PRO A 197 -1.02 0.89 -14.66
CA PRO A 197 0.00 0.75 -15.69
C PRO A 197 1.05 1.85 -15.53
N ARG A 198 2.33 1.48 -15.69
CA ARG A 198 3.43 2.42 -15.56
C ARG A 198 3.25 3.62 -16.47
N ALA A 199 3.47 4.81 -15.92
CA ALA A 199 3.32 6.07 -16.64
C ALA A 199 4.59 6.91 -16.55
N SER A 200 4.93 7.61 -17.63
CA SER A 200 6.00 8.60 -17.58
C SER A 200 5.50 9.87 -16.90
N PHE A 201 5.89 10.09 -15.65
CA PHE A 201 5.54 11.32 -14.94
C PHE A 201 6.34 12.51 -15.45
N SER A 202 5.69 13.67 -15.44
CA SER A 202 6.34 14.96 -15.68
C SER A 202 5.70 16.00 -14.75
N GLY A 203 6.53 16.88 -14.22
CA GLY A 203 6.12 17.87 -13.22
C GLY A 203 5.87 17.24 -11.84
N THR A 204 5.16 17.97 -11.00
CA THR A 204 4.94 17.58 -9.60
C THR A 204 3.68 16.74 -9.45
N LEU A 205 3.77 15.66 -8.66
CA LEU A 205 2.61 14.91 -8.19
C LEU A 205 2.25 15.34 -6.77
N PHE A 206 0.97 15.43 -6.47
CA PHE A 206 0.46 15.76 -5.14
C PHE A 206 -0.40 14.62 -4.61
N PRO A 207 -0.32 14.28 -3.31
CA PRO A 207 -1.35 13.51 -2.64
C PRO A 207 -2.72 14.16 -2.88
N TYR A 208 -3.70 13.35 -3.25
CA TYR A 208 -5.01 13.80 -3.67
C TYR A 208 -6.10 13.07 -2.88
N PHE A 209 -7.09 13.82 -2.43
CA PHE A 209 -8.23 13.30 -1.67
C PHE A 209 -9.52 13.96 -2.15
N ARG A 210 -10.59 13.18 -2.31
CA ARG A 210 -11.94 13.68 -2.62
C ARG A 210 -12.99 12.98 -1.79
N LEU A 211 -13.92 13.74 -1.20
CA LEU A 211 -15.09 13.24 -0.47
C LEU A 211 -16.34 13.83 -1.11
N LYS A 212 -17.42 13.04 -1.20
CA LYS A 212 -18.66 13.49 -1.83
C LYS A 212 -19.92 13.23 -1.00
N SER A 213 -20.15 12.00 -0.54
CA SER A 213 -21.38 11.61 0.16
C SER A 213 -21.11 10.46 1.13
N GLY A 214 -21.92 10.29 2.19
CA GLY A 214 -21.87 9.14 3.11
C GLY A 214 -20.56 8.93 3.89
N VAL A 215 -19.61 9.87 3.83
CA VAL A 215 -18.29 9.77 4.48
C VAL A 215 -18.24 10.66 5.71
N GLU A 216 -17.83 10.11 6.85
CA GLU A 216 -17.53 10.90 8.05
C GLU A 216 -16.21 11.69 7.87
N SER A 217 -15.13 11.01 7.46
CA SER A 217 -13.84 11.63 7.18
C SER A 217 -12.86 10.71 6.45
N LEU A 218 -11.83 11.28 5.83
CA LEU A 218 -10.57 10.58 5.56
C LEU A 218 -9.51 11.11 6.53
N THR A 219 -8.72 10.21 7.11
CA THR A 219 -7.65 10.57 8.05
C THR A 219 -6.32 9.99 7.59
N ILE A 220 -5.34 10.85 7.35
CA ILE A 220 -3.95 10.48 7.06
C ILE A 220 -3.31 9.95 8.35
N CYS A 221 -2.74 8.75 8.28
CA CYS A 221 -2.07 8.14 9.42
C CYS A 221 -0.78 8.89 9.76
N PRO A 222 -0.47 9.11 11.05
CA PRO A 222 0.83 9.61 11.46
C PRO A 222 1.90 8.55 11.15
N MET A 223 2.84 8.88 10.27
CA MET A 223 3.97 7.99 9.99
C MET A 223 5.07 8.22 11.02
N ALA A 224 5.36 7.22 11.87
CA ALA A 224 6.49 7.26 12.79
C ALA A 224 7.78 7.03 11.99
N GLY A 225 8.67 8.03 11.95
CA GLY A 225 9.98 7.90 11.29
C GLY A 225 10.43 9.10 10.47
N ALA A 226 9.61 10.14 10.29
CA ALA A 226 10.11 11.40 9.75
C ALA A 226 11.05 12.03 10.80
N PRO A 227 12.34 12.25 10.50
CA PRO A 227 13.19 12.99 11.41
C PRO A 227 12.68 14.44 11.42
N GLU A 228 12.25 14.93 12.58
CA GLU A 228 12.14 16.36 12.84
C GLU A 228 13.56 16.95 12.84
N GLY A 229 14.12 17.16 11.64
CA GLY A 229 15.44 17.71 11.43
C GLY A 229 15.34 19.20 11.15
N LEU A 230 15.72 20.02 12.13
CA LEU A 230 16.16 21.39 11.89
C LEU A 230 17.29 21.41 10.83
N PRO A 231 17.34 22.38 9.90
CA PRO A 231 18.33 22.38 8.84
C PRO A 231 19.73 22.69 9.38
N VAL A 232 20.66 21.73 9.24
CA VAL A 232 22.09 21.94 9.43
C VAL A 232 22.77 22.03 8.05
N PRO A 233 23.64 23.01 7.77
CA PRO A 233 24.23 23.20 6.45
C PRO A 233 25.27 22.12 6.09
N LEU A 234 25.25 21.74 4.81
CA LEU A 234 26.16 20.80 4.15
C LEU A 234 27.63 21.23 4.25
N ASN A 235 28.51 20.29 4.62
CA ASN A 235 29.90 20.33 4.17
C ASN A 235 30.46 18.90 3.96
N ASN A 236 30.80 18.63 2.69
CA ASN A 236 31.80 17.73 2.09
C ASN A 236 31.92 16.23 2.48
N SER A 237 31.77 15.39 1.44
CA SER A 237 32.05 13.93 1.31
C SER A 237 33.56 13.62 1.19
N PRO A 238 34.02 12.38 0.83
CA PRO A 238 33.51 10.99 1.00
C PRO A 238 34.62 9.98 1.48
N SER A 239 34.27 8.71 1.75
CA SER A 239 35.09 7.54 1.32
C SER A 239 34.38 6.19 1.47
N CYS A 240 34.51 5.36 0.43
CA CYS A 240 34.08 3.98 0.25
C CYS A 240 34.87 2.97 1.11
N GLU A 241 34.33 1.75 1.31
CA GLU A 241 35.01 0.43 1.24
C GLU A 241 33.93 -0.69 1.24
N GLU A 242 34.23 -1.83 0.59
CA GLU A 242 33.35 -2.97 0.25
C GLU A 242 33.84 -4.32 0.90
N PRO A 243 33.33 -5.55 0.62
CA PRO A 243 32.92 -6.54 1.65
C PRO A 243 33.68 -7.89 1.62
N LEU A 244 33.33 -8.87 2.49
CA LEU A 244 33.77 -10.28 2.38
C LEU A 244 32.72 -11.33 2.86
N SER A 245 32.96 -12.58 2.45
CA SER A 245 32.04 -13.66 2.02
C SER A 245 32.22 -15.02 2.76
N TYR A 246 31.37 -16.02 2.40
CA TYR A 246 31.43 -17.51 2.50
C TYR A 246 30.76 -18.18 3.73
N GLY A 247 30.06 -19.33 3.68
CA GLY A 247 29.69 -20.32 2.64
C GLY A 247 29.45 -21.76 3.22
N ALA A 248 28.41 -22.48 2.73
CA ALA A 248 28.16 -23.96 2.59
C ALA A 248 28.28 -24.92 3.82
N GLU A 249 27.72 -26.15 3.96
CA GLU A 249 26.75 -27.06 3.28
C GLU A 249 26.37 -28.26 4.24
N SER A 250 25.38 -29.10 3.84
CA SER A 250 24.64 -30.28 4.41
C SER A 250 25.47 -31.53 4.90
N PRO A 251 24.97 -32.79 5.22
CA PRO A 251 23.73 -33.51 4.75
C PRO A 251 23.10 -34.79 5.49
N LEU A 252 21.98 -35.30 4.89
CA LEU A 252 21.45 -36.69 4.68
C LEU A 252 20.41 -37.48 5.59
N LEU A 253 19.27 -37.85 4.94
CA LEU A 253 18.45 -39.13 4.90
C LEU A 253 17.48 -39.54 6.06
N PRO A 254 16.47 -40.44 5.85
CA PRO A 254 15.18 -40.20 5.17
C PRO A 254 13.93 -40.73 5.93
N CYS A 255 12.75 -40.12 5.83
CA CYS A 255 11.46 -40.79 6.09
C CYS A 255 10.30 -40.08 5.37
N ASN A 256 9.35 -40.84 4.84
CA ASN A 256 8.18 -40.36 4.08
C ASN A 256 7.23 -39.51 4.92
N ALA A 257 6.47 -38.61 4.28
CA ALA A 257 5.40 -37.88 4.95
C ALA A 257 4.44 -37.05 4.09
N GLU A 258 3.19 -36.99 4.54
CA GLU A 258 2.17 -36.05 4.09
C GLU A 258 1.85 -35.02 5.19
N ALA A 259 1.83 -33.73 4.84
CA ALA A 259 1.41 -32.65 5.75
C ALA A 259 0.10 -32.01 5.27
N VAL A 260 -0.89 -31.98 6.17
CA VAL A 260 -2.19 -31.31 6.01
C VAL A 260 -2.20 -30.04 6.88
N PRO A 261 -2.74 -28.89 6.41
CA PRO A 261 -2.85 -27.69 7.23
C PRO A 261 -3.86 -27.92 8.35
N ARG A 262 -3.47 -27.65 9.60
CA ARG A 262 -4.45 -27.42 10.67
C ARG A 262 -4.73 -25.93 10.76
N HIS A 263 -5.94 -25.54 10.36
CA HIS A 263 -6.65 -24.51 11.10
C HIS A 263 -7.08 -25.15 12.41
N CYS A 264 -6.70 -24.54 13.53
CA CYS A 264 -7.24 -24.88 14.84
C CYS A 264 -7.92 -23.64 15.43
N PRO A 265 -8.92 -23.87 16.29
CA PRO A 265 -10.28 -23.35 16.20
C PRO A 265 -10.48 -21.92 16.72
#